data_AF-D8FWI8-F1
#
_entry.id   AF-D8FWI8-F1
#
_cell.length_a   1.000
_cell.length_b   1.000
_cell.length_c   1.000
_cell.angle_alpha   90.00
_cell.angle_beta   90.00
_cell.angle_gamma   90.00
#
_symmetry.space_group_name_H-M   'P 1'
#
loop_
_entity.id
_entity.type
_entity.pdbx_description
1 polymer ?
#
loop_
_entity_poly.entity_id
_entity_poly.type
_entity_poly.pdbx_seq_one_letter_code
_entity_poly.pdbx_strand_id
1 'polypeptide(L)'
;MRADGEVQLIDTMELRFPLGLEAEIADLVASTTIELNLDDVVVLYTDGITEAIDINKVQYGLERLVEIIKQNRQLSASEIKETAIADVKRHIGEQKVYDDITLVVLKQKY
;
A
#
# COMPACT_ATOMS: atom_id res chain seq x y z
N MET A 1 -5.70 -5.65 -5.82
CA MET A 1 -6.09 -5.36 -7.20
C MET A 1 -6.28 -6.65 -7.94
N ARG A 2 -7.42 -6.77 -8.64
CA ARG A 2 -7.81 -7.95 -9.39
C ARG A 2 -7.16 -8.00 -10.77
N ALA A 3 -7.14 -9.18 -11.36
CA ALA A 3 -6.58 -9.44 -12.69
C ALA A 3 -7.27 -8.67 -13.84
N ASP A 4 -8.47 -8.12 -13.63
CA ASP A 4 -9.15 -7.22 -14.56
C ASP A 4 -8.78 -5.73 -14.35
N GLY A 5 -8.06 -5.41 -13.28
CA GLY A 5 -7.68 -4.05 -12.89
C GLY A 5 -8.65 -3.40 -11.91
N GLU A 6 -9.66 -4.11 -11.41
CA GLU A 6 -10.51 -3.64 -10.31
C GLU A 6 -9.67 -3.51 -9.02
N VAL A 7 -9.87 -2.40 -8.31
CA VAL A 7 -9.18 -2.13 -7.06
C VAL A 7 -10.14 -2.38 -5.91
N GLN A 8 -9.87 -3.44 -5.15
CA GLN A 8 -10.51 -3.68 -3.88
C GLN A 8 -9.61 -3.12 -2.77
N LEU A 9 -10.11 -2.10 -2.07
CA LEU A 9 -9.50 -1.59 -0.84
C LEU A 9 -10.06 -2.38 0.35
N ILE A 10 -9.16 -2.83 1.23
CA ILE A 10 -9.52 -3.49 2.47
C ILE A 10 -9.38 -2.44 3.57
N ASP A 11 -10.50 -1.82 3.93
CA ASP A 11 -10.53 -0.83 5.00
C ASP A 11 -10.48 -1.54 6.35
N THR A 12 -9.41 -1.29 7.11
CA THR A 12 -9.22 -1.80 8.47
C THR A 12 -9.33 -0.68 9.52
N MET A 13 -9.70 0.54 9.10
CA MET A 13 -9.67 1.73 9.95
C MET A 13 -10.73 1.76 11.04
N GLU A 14 -11.75 0.90 10.99
CA GLU A 14 -12.67 0.76 12.14
C GLU A 14 -11.99 0.14 13.37
N LEU A 15 -10.85 -0.55 13.19
CA LEU A 15 -10.12 -1.26 14.24
C LEU A 15 -9.01 -0.44 14.90
N ARG A 16 -8.96 0.89 14.65
CA ARG A 16 -7.94 1.93 14.91
C ARG A 16 -7.25 2.02 16.30
N PHE A 17 -7.08 0.93 17.02
CA PHE A 17 -6.29 0.86 18.24
C PHE A 17 -4.87 0.37 17.93
N PRO A 18 -3.85 1.23 18.14
CA PRO A 18 -2.47 0.77 18.17
C PRO A 18 -2.31 -0.41 19.13
N LEU A 19 -1.67 -1.47 18.64
CA LEU A 19 -1.37 -2.64 19.47
C LEU A 19 -0.53 -2.23 20.68
N GLY A 20 -0.88 -2.75 21.85
CA GLY A 20 -0.19 -2.47 23.11
C GLY A 20 -0.72 -1.30 23.93
N LEU A 21 -1.76 -0.60 23.47
CA LEU A 21 -2.47 0.39 24.29
C LEU A 21 -3.52 -0.24 25.21
N GLU A 22 -4.20 -1.29 24.73
CA GLU A 22 -5.19 -2.05 25.50
C GLU A 22 -4.65 -3.45 25.82
N ALA A 23 -4.92 -3.92 27.05
CA ALA A 23 -4.52 -5.25 27.47
C ALA A 23 -5.37 -6.34 26.82
N GLU A 24 -6.66 -6.05 26.58
CA GLU A 24 -7.63 -6.96 25.97
C GLU A 24 -8.04 -6.40 24.61
N ILE A 25 -7.64 -7.11 23.54
CA ILE A 25 -7.88 -6.68 22.16
C ILE A 25 -8.76 -7.65 21.38
N ALA A 26 -9.30 -8.68 22.02
CA ALA A 26 -10.04 -9.75 21.34
C ALA A 26 -11.21 -9.21 20.48
N ASP A 27 -11.93 -8.22 21.00
CA ASP A 27 -13.05 -7.57 20.30
C ASP A 27 -12.61 -6.49 19.29
N LEU A 28 -11.31 -6.17 19.27
CA LEU A 28 -10.69 -5.15 18.41
C LEU A 28 -9.91 -5.78 17.24
N VAL A 29 -9.92 -7.11 17.13
CA VAL A 29 -9.24 -7.84 16.05
C VAL A 29 -10.28 -8.40 15.08
N ALA A 30 -10.15 -8.08 13.80
CA ALA A 30 -10.90 -8.72 12.73
C ALA A 30 -9.96 -9.43 11.76
N SER A 31 -10.47 -10.46 11.10
CA SER A 31 -9.78 -11.15 10.01
C SER A 31 -10.65 -11.19 8.78
N THR A 32 -10.01 -11.15 7.61
CA THR A 32 -10.66 -11.30 6.32
C THR A 32 -9.87 -12.29 5.48
N THR A 33 -10.57 -13.14 4.74
CA THR A 33 -9.96 -14.13 3.83
C THR A 33 -10.20 -13.68 2.40
N ILE A 34 -9.12 -13.57 1.64
CA ILE A 34 -9.16 -13.14 0.25
C ILE A 34 -8.61 -14.28 -0.62
N GLU A 35 -9.43 -14.78 -1.53
CA GLU A 35 -8.98 -15.71 -2.56
C GLU A 35 -8.18 -14.93 -3.63
N LEU A 36 -6.99 -15.45 -3.95
CA LEU A 36 -6.10 -14.87 -4.96
C LEU A 36 -6.20 -15.66 -6.24
N ASN A 37 -6.78 -15.03 -7.26
CA ASN A 37 -6.79 -15.58 -8.61
C ASN A 37 -5.43 -15.34 -9.28
N LEU A 38 -5.18 -16.03 -10.40
CA LEU A 38 -4.01 -15.74 -11.21
C LEU A 38 -3.95 -14.24 -11.55
N ASP A 39 -2.75 -13.67 -11.44
CA ASP A 39 -2.44 -12.28 -11.77
C ASP A 39 -3.10 -11.24 -10.86
N ASP A 40 -3.78 -11.66 -9.79
CA ASP A 40 -4.14 -10.77 -8.69
C ASP A 40 -2.87 -10.25 -8.00
N VAL A 41 -2.91 -8.97 -7.64
CA VAL A 41 -1.83 -8.26 -6.95
C VAL A 41 -2.33 -7.75 -5.60
N VAL A 42 -1.66 -8.16 -4.53
CA VAL A 42 -1.87 -7.64 -3.17
C VAL A 42 -0.75 -6.68 -2.84
N VAL A 43 -1.12 -5.52 -2.32
CA VAL A 43 -0.16 -4.51 -1.85
C VAL A 43 -0.48 -4.17 -0.41
N LEU A 44 0.51 -4.29 0.46
CA LEU A 44 0.47 -3.83 1.85
C LEU A 44 1.47 -2.68 1.98
N TYR A 45 1.09 -1.63 2.67
CA TYR A 45 1.88 -0.41 2.80
C TYR A 45 1.74 0.19 4.19
N THR A 46 2.74 0.98 4.60
CA THR A 46 2.66 1.89 5.76
C THR A 46 2.24 3.29 5.32
N ASP A 47 1.66 4.06 6.24
CA ASP A 47 1.28 5.46 6.06
C ASP A 47 2.46 6.37 5.67
N GLY A 48 3.70 6.02 6.05
CA GLY A 48 4.91 6.67 5.53
C GLY A 48 5.01 6.75 4.00
N ILE A 49 4.27 5.93 3.24
CA ILE A 49 4.10 6.10 1.78
C ILE A 49 3.06 7.18 1.46
N THR A 50 1.85 7.07 1.98
CA THR A 50 0.74 7.95 1.61
C THR A 50 0.89 9.36 2.15
N GLU A 51 1.56 9.51 3.30
CA GLU A 51 1.81 10.79 3.96
C GLU A 51 3.12 11.45 3.53
N ALA A 52 3.92 10.80 2.67
CA ALA A 52 5.13 11.39 2.11
C ALA A 52 4.81 12.71 1.40
N ILE A 53 5.54 13.78 1.74
CA ILE A 53 5.27 15.14 1.25
C ILE A 53 6.29 15.61 0.21
N ASP A 54 5.82 16.35 -0.78
CA ASP A 54 6.65 17.06 -1.75
C ASP A 54 7.07 18.48 -1.27
N ILE A 55 7.79 19.20 -2.13
CA ILE A 55 8.23 20.59 -1.88
C ILE A 55 7.06 21.56 -1.66
N ASN A 56 5.89 21.27 -2.25
CA ASN A 56 4.68 22.08 -2.13
C ASN A 56 3.84 21.69 -0.91
N LYS A 57 4.33 20.77 -0.06
CA LYS A 57 3.63 20.21 1.11
C LYS A 57 2.37 19.44 0.73
N VAL A 58 2.33 18.87 -0.46
CA VAL A 58 1.28 17.97 -0.91
C VAL A 58 1.69 16.54 -0.57
N GLN A 59 0.76 15.77 0.01
CA GLN A 59 0.97 14.35 0.31
C GLN A 59 0.87 13.50 -0.97
N TYR A 60 1.59 12.38 -1.01
CA TYR A 60 1.60 11.44 -2.13
C TYR A 60 0.19 10.86 -2.41
N GLY A 61 -0.51 10.46 -1.34
CA GLY A 61 -1.88 9.98 -1.40
C GLY A 61 -2.04 8.52 -1.85
N LEU A 62 -3.15 7.90 -1.46
CA LEU A 62 -3.48 6.52 -1.80
C LEU A 62 -3.86 6.37 -3.27
N GLU A 63 -4.56 7.36 -3.83
CA GLU A 63 -5.04 7.35 -5.21
C GLU A 63 -3.89 7.23 -6.19
N ARG A 64 -2.79 7.95 -5.95
CA ARG A 64 -1.58 7.89 -6.77
C ARG A 64 -0.89 6.54 -6.65
N LEU A 65 -0.79 5.99 -5.44
CA LEU A 65 -0.23 4.65 -5.22
C LEU A 65 -1.01 3.62 -6.04
N VAL A 66 -2.34 3.63 -5.93
CA VAL A 66 -3.24 2.73 -6.66
C VAL A 66 -3.04 2.86 -8.17
N GLU A 67 -2.96 4.08 -8.70
CA GLU A 67 -2.79 4.31 -10.13
C GLU A 67 -1.45 3.77 -10.65
N ILE A 68 -0.36 3.99 -9.92
CA ILE A 68 0.96 3.45 -10.28
C ILE A 68 0.93 1.92 -10.29
N ILE A 69 0.34 1.27 -9.29
CA ILE A 69 0.24 -0.19 -9.26
C ILE A 69 -0.61 -0.67 -10.44
N LYS A 70 -1.75 0.00 -10.71
CA LYS A 70 -2.68 -0.36 -11.79
C LYS A 70 -2.04 -0.32 -13.17
N GLN A 71 -1.29 0.73 -13.48
CA GLN A 71 -0.56 0.87 -14.74
C GLN A 71 0.51 -0.20 -14.91
N ASN A 72 1.09 -0.69 -13.81
CA ASN A 72 2.19 -1.65 -13.81
C ASN A 72 1.77 -3.09 -13.44
N ARG A 73 0.46 -3.37 -13.33
CA ARG A 73 -0.07 -4.63 -12.80
C ARG A 73 0.42 -5.88 -13.53
N GLN A 74 0.80 -5.75 -14.80
CA GLN A 74 1.27 -6.86 -15.63
C GLN A 74 2.72 -7.26 -15.33
N LEU A 75 3.49 -6.39 -14.67
CA LEU A 75 4.87 -6.66 -14.28
C LEU A 75 4.95 -7.72 -13.16
N SER A 76 6.17 -8.15 -12.85
CA SER A 76 6.43 -8.97 -11.66
C SER A 76 6.22 -8.18 -10.37
N ALA A 77 6.02 -8.88 -9.25
CA ALA A 77 5.89 -8.23 -7.94
C ALA A 77 7.09 -7.33 -7.59
N SER A 78 8.33 -7.73 -7.95
CA SER A 78 9.52 -6.90 -7.69
C SER A 78 9.50 -5.63 -8.54
N GLU A 79 9.17 -5.73 -9.82
CA GLU A 79 9.10 -4.58 -10.73
C GLU A 79 7.98 -3.60 -10.32
N ILE A 80 6.82 -4.10 -9.88
CA ILE A 80 5.74 -3.27 -9.33
C ILE A 80 6.23 -2.51 -8.10
N LYS A 81 6.86 -3.22 -7.15
CA LYS A 81 7.43 -2.63 -5.94
C LYS A 81 8.48 -1.56 -6.28
N GLU A 82 9.42 -1.87 -7.17
CA GLU A 82 10.48 -0.95 -7.60
C GLU A 82 9.90 0.30 -8.26
N THR A 83 8.91 0.13 -9.14
CA THR A 83 8.23 1.25 -9.82
C THR A 83 7.48 2.14 -8.84
N ALA A 84 6.74 1.55 -7.89
CA ALA A 84 6.02 2.29 -6.86
C ALA A 84 6.97 3.07 -5.93
N ILE A 85 8.04 2.43 -5.45
CA ILE A 85 9.05 3.08 -4.59
C ILE A 85 9.79 4.19 -5.33
N ALA A 86 10.11 3.98 -6.61
CA ALA A 86 10.72 5.01 -7.44
C ALA A 86 9.79 6.22 -7.60
N ASP A 87 8.48 6.01 -7.79
CA ASP A 87 7.52 7.10 -7.89
C ASP A 87 7.37 7.90 -6.59
N VAL A 88 7.30 7.21 -5.44
CA VAL A 88 7.26 7.85 -4.11
C VAL A 88 8.53 8.70 -3.89
N LYS A 89 9.72 8.14 -4.15
CA LYS A 89 10.98 8.89 -4.03
C LYS A 89 11.04 10.10 -4.96
N ARG A 90 10.54 9.95 -6.18
CA ARG A 90 10.45 11.05 -7.15
C ARG A 90 9.50 12.15 -6.66
N HIS A 91 8.39 11.80 -6.02
CA HIS A 91 7.46 12.76 -5.44
C HIS A 91 8.07 13.53 -4.27
N ILE A 92 8.76 12.84 -3.37
CA ILE A 92 9.48 13.44 -2.24
C ILE A 92 10.59 14.38 -2.74
N GLY A 93 11.32 13.98 -3.78
CA GLY A 93 12.45 14.74 -4.30
C GLY A 93 13.55 14.88 -3.24
N GLU A 94 13.93 16.11 -2.93
CA GLU A 94 14.94 16.43 -1.89
C GLU A 94 14.32 16.70 -0.51
N GLN A 95 13.01 16.49 -0.34
CA GLN A 95 12.37 16.71 0.95
C GLN A 95 12.83 15.67 1.99
N LYS A 96 12.77 16.09 3.25
CA LYS A 96 13.03 15.18 4.38
C LYS A 96 11.95 14.09 4.41
N VAL A 97 12.38 12.85 4.54
CA VAL A 97 11.50 11.72 4.87
C VAL A 97 11.24 11.75 6.38
N TYR A 98 9.97 11.80 6.77
CA TYR A 98 9.58 11.94 8.18
C TYR A 98 9.27 10.60 8.84
N ASP A 99 8.94 9.58 8.06
CA ASP A 99 8.49 8.27 8.53
C ASP A 99 9.01 7.13 7.64
N ASP A 100 8.96 5.90 8.14
CA ASP A 100 9.47 4.73 7.45
C ASP A 100 8.57 4.32 6.26
N ILE A 101 9.19 4.18 5.09
CA ILE A 101 8.53 3.75 3.85
C ILE A 101 8.63 2.23 3.72
N THR A 102 7.52 1.53 3.88
CA THR A 102 7.45 0.07 3.72
C THR A 102 6.37 -0.31 2.70
N LEU A 103 6.75 -1.17 1.74
CA LEU A 103 5.85 -1.70 0.71
C LEU A 103 6.09 -3.20 0.54
N VAL A 104 5.04 -4.00 0.64
CA VAL A 104 5.05 -5.43 0.31
C VAL A 104 4.12 -5.65 -0.87
N VAL A 105 4.63 -6.31 -1.91
CA VAL A 105 3.86 -6.68 -3.10
C VAL A 105 3.86 -8.19 -3.23
N LEU A 106 2.68 -8.79 -3.26
CA LEU A 106 2.46 -10.19 -3.60
C LEU A 106 1.72 -10.26 -4.93
N LYS A 107 2.13 -11.20 -5.78
CA LYS A 107 1.43 -11.46 -7.04
C LYS A 107 1.28 -12.96 -7.21
N GLN A 108 0.06 -13.42 -7.42
CA GLN A 108 -0.21 -14.82 -7.71
C GLN A 108 0.25 -15.11 -9.13
N LYS A 109 1.23 -16.01 -9.27
CA LYS A 109 1.72 -16.53 -10.55
C LYS A 109 1.46 -18.03 -10.61
N TYR A 110 1.47 -18.58 -11.83
CA TYR A 110 1.49 -20.03 -12.06
C TYR A 110 2.82 -20.65 -11.63
#